data_AF-A0AAE8HJ30-F1
#
_entry.id   AF-A0AAE8HJ30-F1
#
_cell.length_a   1.000
_cell.length_b   1.000
_cell.length_c   1.000
_cell.angle_alpha   90.00
_cell.angle_beta   90.00
_cell.angle_gamma   90.00
#
_symmetry.space_group_name_H-M   'P 1'
#
loop_
_entity.id
_entity.type
_entity.pdbx_description
1 polymer ?
#
loop_
_entity_poly.entity_id
_entity_poly.type
_entity_poly.pdbx_seq_one_letter_code
_entity_poly.pdbx_strand_id
1 'polypeptide(L)'
;MPKFPHLSAIHAPVSVSANGYYAKYGANIFGRDFVVGDIHGEFSKLSKLLSSVGFDEYSDRLFSVGDLVDRGPESHQVDDWLKKPWFKSVMGNHDYWCVEGGLDTEPVGHRKYGGEWFYSLTSDEQKSIGLALHGLPIAIQVEGRNGEKFGIVHAECTCLSWSRFEEALTGELGDSYRNYHATEAMWRRSRHANQTTIPVAGIDRIFVGHTESRCRP
;
A
#
# COMPACT_ATOMS: atom_id res chain seq x y z
N MET A 1 -2.49 -32.70 8.71
CA MET A 1 -1.97 -32.02 7.49
C MET A 1 -0.58 -31.50 7.80
N PRO A 2 0.43 -31.71 6.94
CA PRO A 2 1.76 -31.20 7.23
C PRO A 2 1.72 -29.67 7.09
N LYS A 3 1.91 -28.97 8.22
CA LYS A 3 2.19 -27.53 8.20
C LYS A 3 3.58 -27.39 7.61
N PHE A 4 3.71 -26.91 6.38
CA PHE A 4 4.99 -26.52 5.82
C PHE A 4 5.40 -25.19 6.48
N PRO A 5 6.38 -25.17 7.39
CA PRO A 5 6.77 -23.95 8.11
C PRO A 5 7.40 -22.89 7.19
N HIS A 6 7.71 -23.24 5.94
CA HIS A 6 8.29 -22.34 4.95
C HIS A 6 7.28 -21.38 4.31
N LEU A 7 5.99 -21.71 4.26
CA LEU A 7 5.00 -20.89 3.54
C LEU A 7 4.72 -19.55 4.24
N SER A 8 4.71 -19.50 5.57
CA SER A 8 4.52 -18.23 6.29
C SER A 8 5.72 -17.29 6.17
N ALA A 9 6.92 -17.83 5.92
CA ALA A 9 8.14 -17.03 5.82
C ALA A 9 8.21 -16.23 4.50
N ILE A 10 7.64 -16.77 3.41
CA ILE A 10 7.66 -16.13 2.07
C ILE A 10 6.88 -14.81 2.08
N HIS A 11 5.78 -14.81 2.82
CA HIS A 11 4.81 -13.72 2.92
C HIS A 11 5.16 -12.69 3.99
N ALA A 12 6.13 -12.99 4.86
CA ALA A 12 6.54 -12.07 5.91
C ALA A 12 7.57 -11.05 5.37
N PRO A 13 7.56 -9.80 5.87
CA PRO A 13 8.64 -8.87 5.61
C PRO A 13 9.93 -9.37 6.26
N VAL A 14 11.07 -9.09 5.63
CA VAL A 14 12.41 -9.28 6.19
C VAL A 14 12.67 -8.25 7.29
N SER A 15 12.15 -7.04 7.13
CA SER A 15 12.16 -6.03 8.19
C SER A 15 10.98 -5.07 8.06
N VAL A 16 10.58 -4.49 9.18
CA VAL A 16 9.65 -3.37 9.28
C VAL A 16 10.30 -2.34 10.19
N SER A 17 10.25 -1.07 9.82
CA SER A 17 10.75 0.03 10.66
C SER A 17 10.02 0.06 12.01
N ALA A 18 10.66 0.60 13.05
CA ALA A 18 10.09 0.62 14.40
C ALA A 18 8.72 1.33 14.49
N ASN A 19 8.49 2.31 13.60
CA ASN A 19 7.23 3.03 13.48
C ASN A 19 6.23 2.43 12.47
N GLY A 20 6.58 1.32 11.80
CA GLY A 20 5.73 0.66 10.81
C GLY A 20 5.69 1.29 9.42
N TYR A 21 6.26 2.49 9.22
CA TYR A 21 6.09 3.26 7.98
C TYR A 21 6.81 2.68 6.77
N TYR A 22 7.80 1.81 7.00
CA TYR A 22 8.61 1.25 5.94
C TYR A 22 8.80 -0.24 6.13
N ALA A 23 8.52 -1.04 5.10
CA ALA A 23 8.70 -2.49 5.13
C ALA A 23 9.59 -2.98 3.98
N LYS A 24 10.42 -3.99 4.26
CA LYS A 24 11.29 -4.65 3.28
C LYS A 24 10.89 -6.10 3.11
N TYR A 25 10.77 -6.55 1.87
CA TYR A 25 10.56 -7.93 1.48
C TYR A 25 11.75 -8.43 0.69
N GLY A 26 12.24 -9.62 1.05
CA GLY A 26 13.25 -10.32 0.25
C GLY A 26 12.65 -10.89 -1.03
N ALA A 27 13.53 -11.42 -1.87
CA ALA A 27 13.14 -12.04 -3.13
C ALA A 27 12.19 -13.23 -2.94
N ASN A 28 11.13 -13.27 -3.73
CA ASN A 28 10.27 -14.44 -3.82
C ASN A 28 10.90 -15.50 -4.72
N ILE A 29 11.50 -16.52 -4.09
CA ILE A 29 12.14 -17.65 -4.80
C ILE A 29 11.18 -18.82 -5.07
N PHE A 30 9.93 -18.75 -4.59
CA PHE A 30 8.95 -19.84 -4.69
C PHE A 30 7.83 -19.54 -5.68
N GLY A 31 7.40 -18.29 -5.80
CA GLY A 31 6.35 -17.86 -6.71
C GLY A 31 6.62 -16.49 -7.33
N ARG A 32 5.57 -15.87 -7.84
CA ARG A 32 5.60 -14.58 -8.56
C ARG A 32 5.18 -13.45 -7.63
N ASP A 33 5.74 -12.27 -7.88
CA ASP A 33 5.28 -11.04 -7.25
C ASP A 33 4.47 -10.23 -8.26
N PHE A 34 3.26 -9.85 -7.85
CA PHE A 34 2.35 -9.02 -8.62
C PHE A 34 2.23 -7.65 -7.97
N VAL A 35 2.04 -6.62 -8.79
CA VAL A 35 1.70 -5.28 -8.33
C VAL A 35 0.37 -4.87 -8.92
N VAL A 36 -0.52 -4.30 -8.11
CA VAL A 36 -1.84 -3.80 -8.54
C VAL A 36 -2.01 -2.33 -8.16
N GLY A 37 -2.71 -1.60 -9.03
CA GLY A 37 -3.11 -0.21 -8.81
C GLY A 37 -4.18 -0.06 -7.72
N ASP A 38 -4.77 1.13 -7.65
CA ASP A 38 -5.85 1.49 -6.72
C ASP A 38 -7.01 0.48 -6.82
N ILE A 39 -7.46 -0.03 -5.66
CA ILE A 39 -8.47 -1.10 -5.61
C ILE A 39 -9.87 -0.54 -5.36
N HIS A 40 -10.00 0.47 -4.50
CA HIS A 40 -11.24 1.20 -4.25
C HIS A 40 -12.44 0.28 -4.02
N GLY A 41 -12.34 -0.69 -3.11
CA GLY A 41 -13.45 -1.58 -2.78
C GLY A 41 -13.95 -2.44 -3.95
N GLU A 42 -13.14 -2.70 -4.98
CA GLU A 42 -13.46 -3.57 -6.12
C GLU A 42 -12.83 -4.96 -5.98
N PHE A 43 -12.95 -5.55 -4.79
CA PHE A 43 -12.29 -6.80 -4.42
C PHE A 43 -12.77 -8.01 -5.24
N SER A 44 -14.02 -8.02 -5.68
CA SER A 44 -14.54 -9.02 -6.62
C SER A 44 -13.86 -8.91 -7.99
N LYS A 45 -13.56 -7.70 -8.47
CA LYS A 45 -12.80 -7.51 -9.73
C LYS A 45 -11.35 -7.96 -9.55
N LEU A 46 -10.75 -7.63 -8.41
CA LEU A 46 -9.40 -8.09 -8.07
C LEU A 46 -9.31 -9.62 -8.04
N SER A 47 -10.25 -10.29 -7.38
CA SER A 47 -10.31 -11.76 -7.33
C SER A 47 -10.39 -12.39 -8.73
N LYS A 48 -11.20 -11.82 -9.63
CA LYS A 48 -11.30 -12.26 -11.03
C LYS A 48 -9.99 -12.05 -11.79
N LEU A 49 -9.32 -10.91 -11.57
CA LEU A 49 -8.03 -10.63 -12.20
C LEU A 49 -6.97 -11.65 -11.74
N LEU A 50 -6.87 -11.90 -10.44
CA LEU A 50 -5.94 -12.89 -9.87
C LEU A 50 -6.21 -14.30 -10.40
N SER A 51 -7.48 -14.70 -10.48
CA SER A 51 -7.87 -15.97 -11.08
C SER A 51 -7.46 -16.06 -12.57
N SER A 52 -7.62 -14.98 -13.34
CA SER A 52 -7.29 -14.96 -14.77
C SER A 52 -5.80 -15.15 -15.07
N VAL A 53 -4.92 -14.80 -14.13
CA VAL A 53 -3.46 -14.98 -14.25
C VAL A 53 -2.95 -16.24 -13.51
N GLY A 54 -3.90 -17.04 -13.00
CA GLY A 54 -3.61 -18.25 -12.23
C GLY A 54 -2.78 -17.95 -10.98
N PHE A 55 -3.15 -16.92 -10.21
CA PHE A 55 -2.47 -16.54 -8.97
C PHE A 55 -2.49 -17.69 -7.95
N ASP A 56 -1.34 -18.04 -7.40
CA ASP A 56 -1.20 -19.07 -6.36
C ASP A 56 -1.02 -18.40 -5.00
N GLU A 57 -2.06 -18.44 -4.17
CA GLU A 57 -2.07 -17.88 -2.82
C GLU A 57 -0.97 -18.44 -1.88
N TYR A 58 -0.39 -19.60 -2.19
CA TYR A 58 0.64 -20.22 -1.37
C TYR A 58 2.06 -19.75 -1.71
N SER A 59 2.33 -19.43 -2.98
CA SER A 59 3.67 -19.06 -3.44
C SER A 59 3.78 -17.62 -3.94
N ASP A 60 2.69 -17.06 -4.46
CA ASP A 60 2.67 -15.71 -5.03
C ASP A 60 2.43 -14.66 -3.94
N ARG A 61 2.81 -13.42 -4.25
CA ARG A 61 2.54 -12.23 -3.43
C ARG A 61 1.89 -11.16 -4.28
N LEU A 62 0.91 -10.46 -3.72
CA LEU A 62 0.31 -9.29 -4.32
C LEU A 62 0.67 -8.05 -3.51
N PHE A 63 1.28 -7.07 -4.16
CA PHE A 63 1.57 -5.74 -3.59
C PHE A 63 0.61 -4.71 -4.20
N SER A 64 -0.24 -4.11 -3.39
CA SER A 64 -1.10 -3.00 -3.78
C SER A 64 -0.40 -1.67 -3.52
N VAL A 65 -0.63 -0.71 -4.40
CA VAL A 65 -0.21 0.70 -4.24
C VAL A 65 -1.12 1.48 -3.27
N GLY A 66 -2.05 0.84 -2.54
CA GLY A 66 -2.97 1.51 -1.62
C GLY A 66 -4.29 1.91 -2.26
N ASP A 67 -5.03 2.78 -1.58
CA ASP A 67 -6.41 3.12 -1.89
C ASP A 67 -7.25 1.85 -2.03
N LEU A 68 -7.28 1.09 -0.93
CA LEU A 68 -8.01 -0.17 -0.81
C LEU A 68 -9.51 0.06 -0.69
N VAL A 69 -9.89 1.16 -0.05
CA VAL A 69 -11.26 1.51 0.31
C VAL A 69 -11.80 2.70 -0.48
N ASP A 70 -13.05 3.06 -0.18
CA ASP A 70 -13.86 4.07 -0.86
C ASP A 70 -14.22 3.76 -2.32
N ARG A 71 -15.18 4.53 -2.83
CA ARG A 71 -15.72 4.54 -4.21
C ARG A 71 -16.42 3.26 -4.66
N GLY A 72 -15.84 2.08 -4.47
CA GLY A 72 -16.45 0.81 -4.82
C GLY A 72 -17.34 0.22 -3.72
N PRO A 73 -18.08 -0.85 -4.05
CA PRO A 73 -19.13 -1.38 -3.18
C PRO A 73 -18.63 -2.28 -2.04
N GLU A 74 -17.38 -2.76 -2.11
CA GLU A 74 -16.86 -3.81 -1.22
C GLU A 74 -15.81 -3.32 -0.23
N SER A 75 -15.70 -2.01 0.02
CA SER A 75 -14.70 -1.45 0.95
C SER A 75 -14.74 -2.08 2.35
N HIS A 76 -15.91 -2.55 2.81
CA HIS A 76 -16.08 -3.29 4.06
C HIS A 76 -15.30 -4.61 4.13
N GLN A 77 -14.92 -5.19 2.99
CA GLN A 77 -14.12 -6.43 2.93
C GLN A 77 -12.62 -6.20 3.18
N VAL A 78 -12.18 -4.95 3.33
CA VAL A 78 -10.74 -4.63 3.43
C VAL A 78 -10.03 -5.38 4.56
N ASP A 79 -10.67 -5.55 5.71
CA ASP A 79 -10.10 -6.29 6.85
C ASP A 79 -9.84 -7.76 6.49
N ASP A 80 -10.77 -8.40 5.77
CA ASP A 80 -10.60 -9.78 5.32
C ASP A 80 -9.50 -9.94 4.26
N TRP A 81 -9.27 -8.91 3.43
CA TRP A 81 -8.15 -8.89 2.49
C TRP A 81 -6.82 -8.69 3.17
N LEU A 82 -6.73 -7.77 4.14
CA LEU A 82 -5.50 -7.51 4.90
C LEU A 82 -5.05 -8.71 5.75
N LYS A 83 -5.98 -9.58 6.15
CA LYS A 83 -5.67 -10.85 6.83
C LYS A 83 -5.04 -11.91 5.91
N LYS A 84 -5.12 -11.76 4.58
CA LYS A 84 -4.55 -12.73 3.63
C LYS A 84 -3.03 -12.60 3.64
N PRO A 85 -2.26 -13.64 4.00
CA PRO A 85 -0.81 -13.54 4.11
C PRO A 85 -0.12 -13.10 2.81
N TRP A 86 -0.65 -13.44 1.65
CA TRP A 86 -0.09 -13.06 0.35
C TRP A 86 -0.44 -11.63 -0.09
N PHE A 87 -1.38 -10.95 0.58
CA PHE A 87 -1.84 -9.61 0.23
C PHE A 87 -1.09 -8.55 1.04
N LYS A 88 -0.37 -7.66 0.35
CA LYS A 88 0.42 -6.57 0.92
C LYS A 88 -0.05 -5.27 0.32
N SER A 89 -0.11 -4.21 1.12
CA SER A 89 -0.45 -2.89 0.62
C SER A 89 0.41 -1.84 1.29
N VAL A 90 0.66 -0.75 0.58
CA VAL A 90 0.98 0.54 1.22
C VAL A 90 -0.32 1.27 1.57
N MET A 91 -0.23 2.24 2.45
CA MET A 91 -1.34 3.14 2.78
C MET A 91 -1.56 4.15 1.65
N GLY A 92 -2.79 4.22 1.14
CA GLY A 92 -3.24 5.30 0.26
C GLY A 92 -3.88 6.45 1.01
N ASN A 93 -4.23 7.52 0.29
CA ASN A 93 -4.85 8.69 0.92
C ASN A 93 -6.29 8.43 1.37
N HIS A 94 -7.02 7.57 0.65
CA HIS A 94 -8.37 7.16 1.04
C HIS A 94 -8.32 6.24 2.28
N ASP A 95 -7.33 5.36 2.33
CA ASP A 95 -7.08 4.50 3.48
C ASP A 95 -6.80 5.33 4.74
N TYR A 96 -5.95 6.36 4.63
CA TYR A 96 -5.62 7.26 5.74
C TYR A 96 -6.83 8.04 6.25
N TRP A 97 -7.76 8.47 5.39
CA TRP A 97 -8.99 9.10 5.89
C TRP A 97 -9.87 8.16 6.72
N CYS A 98 -9.92 6.86 6.37
CA CYS A 98 -10.57 5.87 7.22
C CYS A 98 -9.82 5.63 8.54
N VAL A 99 -8.48 5.72 8.52
CA VAL A 99 -7.67 5.70 9.76
C VAL A 99 -8.06 6.85 10.68
N GLU A 100 -8.06 8.08 10.17
CA GLU A 100 -8.44 9.26 10.97
C GLU A 100 -9.88 9.16 11.47
N GLY A 101 -10.83 8.79 10.60
CA GLY A 101 -12.23 8.64 11.00
C GLY A 101 -12.48 7.53 12.02
N GLY A 102 -11.69 6.46 12.00
CA GLY A 102 -11.81 5.35 12.95
C GLY A 102 -11.12 5.59 14.30
N LEU A 103 -10.14 6.49 14.34
CA LEU A 103 -9.37 6.81 15.56
C LEU A 103 -9.81 8.13 16.24
N ASP A 104 -10.35 9.06 15.47
CA ASP A 104 -10.69 10.41 15.92
C ASP A 104 -12.04 10.85 15.32
N THR A 105 -12.06 11.96 14.57
CA THR A 105 -13.25 12.55 13.97
C THR A 105 -13.20 12.43 12.46
N GLU A 106 -14.38 12.44 11.84
CA GLU A 106 -14.53 12.42 10.39
C GLU A 106 -13.66 13.51 9.70
N PRO A 107 -12.68 13.14 8.84
CA PRO A 107 -11.89 14.12 8.13
C PRO A 107 -12.73 14.96 7.17
N VAL A 108 -12.40 16.24 7.11
CA VAL A 108 -13.11 17.20 6.28
C VAL A 108 -13.09 16.76 4.81
N GLY A 109 -14.28 16.51 4.27
CA GLY A 109 -14.47 16.17 2.86
C GLY A 109 -14.36 14.68 2.53
N HIS A 110 -14.10 13.79 3.49
CA HIS A 110 -13.98 12.35 3.21
C HIS A 110 -15.25 11.78 2.53
N ARG A 111 -16.46 12.10 3.02
CA ARG A 111 -17.73 11.71 2.38
C ARG A 111 -17.84 12.16 0.92
N LYS A 112 -17.38 13.38 0.61
CA LYS A 112 -17.42 13.94 -0.75
C LYS A 112 -16.58 13.11 -1.73
N TYR A 113 -15.53 12.47 -1.24
CA TYR A 113 -14.62 11.66 -2.05
C TYR A 113 -14.91 10.14 -1.94
N GLY A 114 -16.07 9.75 -1.40
CA GLY A 114 -16.52 8.36 -1.42
C GLY A 114 -16.49 7.65 -0.07
N GLY A 115 -16.17 8.34 1.02
CA GLY A 115 -16.13 7.77 2.38
C GLY A 115 -17.49 7.56 3.06
N GLU A 116 -18.62 7.81 2.38
CA GLU A 116 -19.97 7.71 2.97
C GLU A 116 -20.25 6.33 3.57
N TRP A 117 -19.78 5.25 2.92
CA TRP A 117 -19.94 3.89 3.40
C TRP A 117 -19.34 3.70 4.80
N PHE A 118 -18.17 4.30 5.07
CA PHE A 118 -17.44 4.14 6.32
C PHE A 118 -18.25 4.70 7.50
N TYR A 119 -18.86 5.87 7.32
CA TYR A 119 -19.65 6.51 8.36
C TYR A 119 -21.08 5.99 8.51
N SER A 120 -21.50 5.08 7.62
CA SER A 120 -22.73 4.31 7.78
C SER A 120 -22.56 3.10 8.71
N LEU A 121 -21.31 2.71 9.00
CA LEU A 121 -20.96 1.61 9.91
C LEU A 121 -21.11 2.01 11.38
N THR A 122 -21.17 1.01 12.25
CA THR A 122 -21.07 1.22 13.70
C THR A 122 -19.69 1.76 14.09
N SER A 123 -19.59 2.46 15.23
CA SER A 123 -18.31 2.98 15.72
C SER A 123 -17.25 1.89 15.95
N ASP A 124 -17.67 0.68 16.34
CA ASP A 124 -16.75 -0.46 16.54
C ASP A 124 -16.19 -0.96 15.19
N GLU A 125 -17.03 -1.04 14.15
CA GLU A 125 -16.58 -1.40 12.80
C GLU A 125 -15.64 -0.34 12.22
N GLN A 126 -15.96 0.95 12.38
CA GLN A 126 -15.10 2.06 11.96
C GLN A 126 -13.72 1.97 12.63
N LYS A 127 -13.70 1.74 13.96
CA LYS A 127 -12.46 1.58 14.71
C LYS A 127 -11.67 0.34 14.28
N SER A 128 -12.35 -0.79 14.04
CA SER A 128 -11.70 -2.01 13.57
C SER A 128 -11.02 -1.81 12.21
N ILE A 129 -11.72 -1.20 11.25
CA ILE A 129 -11.18 -0.90 9.92
C ILE A 129 -10.06 0.13 10.01
N GLY A 130 -10.25 1.21 10.77
CA GLY A 130 -9.23 2.24 10.98
C GLY A 130 -7.94 1.66 11.57
N LEU A 131 -8.03 0.75 12.55
CA LEU A 131 -6.87 0.06 13.12
C LEU A 131 -6.20 -0.89 12.12
N ALA A 132 -6.96 -1.62 11.31
CA ALA A 132 -6.42 -2.49 10.27
C ALA A 132 -5.63 -1.69 9.22
N LEU A 133 -6.19 -0.58 8.75
CA LEU A 133 -5.55 0.33 7.79
C LEU A 133 -4.35 1.05 8.41
N HIS A 134 -4.41 1.43 9.69
CA HIS A 134 -3.28 2.05 10.40
C HIS A 134 -2.04 1.14 10.45
N GLY A 135 -2.21 -0.18 10.31
CA GLY A 135 -1.11 -1.14 10.22
C GLY A 135 -0.37 -1.13 8.88
N LEU A 136 -0.83 -0.39 7.87
CA LEU A 136 -0.20 -0.34 6.56
C LEU A 136 1.07 0.53 6.57
N PRO A 137 2.18 0.08 5.96
CA PRO A 137 3.35 0.92 5.75
C PRO A 137 3.04 2.02 4.72
N ILE A 138 3.81 3.11 4.76
CA ILE A 138 3.77 4.16 3.73
C ILE A 138 4.52 3.74 2.47
N ALA A 139 5.62 3.00 2.64
CA ALA A 139 6.40 2.49 1.51
C ALA A 139 6.87 1.05 1.75
N ILE A 140 6.95 0.30 0.67
CA ILE A 140 7.50 -1.06 0.64
C ILE A 140 8.67 -1.10 -0.33
N GLN A 141 9.75 -1.79 0.05
CA GLN A 141 10.79 -2.23 -0.87
C GLN A 141 10.73 -3.75 -1.03
N VAL A 142 10.85 -4.23 -2.26
CA VAL A 142 10.90 -5.65 -2.61
C VAL A 142 12.20 -5.92 -3.37
N GLU A 143 12.96 -6.93 -2.95
CA GLU A 143 14.11 -7.41 -3.70
C GLU A 143 13.68 -8.38 -4.81
N GLY A 144 14.26 -8.23 -5.99
CA GLY A 144 14.14 -9.15 -7.11
C GLY A 144 15.11 -10.32 -7.00
N ARG A 145 14.87 -11.35 -7.82
CA ARG A 145 15.67 -12.58 -7.80
C ARG A 145 17.12 -12.37 -8.24
N ASN A 146 17.41 -11.31 -8.99
CA ASN A 146 18.76 -11.00 -9.49
C ASN A 146 19.36 -9.77 -8.77
N GLY A 147 18.80 -9.39 -7.61
CA GLY A 147 19.25 -8.24 -6.83
C GLY A 147 18.63 -6.91 -7.24
N GLU A 148 17.64 -6.91 -8.14
CA GLU A 148 16.85 -5.72 -8.45
C GLU A 148 16.11 -5.23 -7.19
N LYS A 149 15.79 -3.94 -7.14
CA LYS A 149 15.00 -3.35 -6.06
C LYS A 149 13.80 -2.63 -6.63
N PHE A 150 12.64 -3.00 -6.12
CA PHE A 150 11.35 -2.42 -6.49
C PHE A 150 10.77 -1.65 -5.30
N GLY A 151 10.40 -0.40 -5.53
CA GLY A 151 9.68 0.42 -4.56
C GLY A 151 8.18 0.40 -4.84
N ILE A 152 7.37 0.34 -3.79
CA ILE A 152 5.93 0.56 -3.84
C ILE A 152 5.63 1.72 -2.89
N VAL A 153 4.95 2.73 -3.41
CA VAL A 153 4.49 3.92 -2.66
C VAL A 153 3.23 4.43 -3.34
N HIS A 154 2.28 4.97 -2.59
CA HIS A 154 0.97 5.27 -3.15
C HIS A 154 1.00 6.34 -4.25
N ALA A 155 1.51 7.54 -3.95
CA ALA A 155 1.50 8.66 -4.90
C ALA A 155 2.88 8.90 -5.53
N GLU A 156 3.90 9.23 -4.73
CA GLU A 156 5.26 9.41 -5.25
C GLU A 156 6.37 9.28 -4.19
N CYS A 157 7.59 8.95 -4.64
CA CYS A 157 8.79 9.11 -3.84
C CYS A 157 9.22 10.58 -3.82
N THR A 158 9.29 11.14 -2.62
CA THR A 158 9.51 12.57 -2.34
C THR A 158 10.98 12.97 -2.26
N CYS A 159 11.89 12.00 -2.41
CA CYS A 159 13.33 12.19 -2.35
C CYS A 159 13.98 11.77 -3.68
N LEU A 160 15.20 12.26 -3.93
CA LEU A 160 15.99 11.88 -5.12
C LEU A 160 16.74 10.55 -4.95
N SER A 161 16.77 10.02 -3.73
CA SER A 161 17.34 8.71 -3.39
C SER A 161 16.32 7.91 -2.60
N TRP A 162 16.24 6.61 -2.89
CA TRP A 162 15.38 5.68 -2.17
C TRP A 162 15.85 5.47 -0.73
N SER A 163 17.17 5.44 -0.48
CA SER A 163 17.71 5.34 0.89
C SER A 163 17.35 6.56 1.73
N ARG A 164 17.37 7.76 1.12
CA ARG A 164 17.02 8.99 1.83
C ARG A 164 15.52 9.07 2.10
N PHE A 165 14.71 8.46 1.25
CA PHE A 165 13.28 8.29 1.49
C PHE A 165 13.00 7.30 2.62
N GLU A 166 13.74 6.18 2.69
CA GLU A 166 13.71 5.27 3.83
C GLU A 166 14.03 6.01 5.15
N GLU A 167 15.17 6.71 5.22
CA GLU A 167 15.58 7.48 6.41
C GLU A 167 14.56 8.56 6.82
N ALA A 168 13.92 9.18 5.82
CA ALA A 168 12.83 10.12 6.06
C ALA A 168 11.63 9.43 6.74
N LEU A 169 11.21 8.27 6.22
CA LEU A 169 10.05 7.54 6.72
C LEU A 169 10.31 6.82 8.05
N THR A 170 11.52 6.33 8.31
CA THR A 170 11.88 5.69 9.58
C THR A 170 12.00 6.69 10.74
N GLY A 171 12.08 7.98 10.44
CA GLY A 171 12.09 9.06 11.44
C GLY A 171 13.47 9.43 11.98
N GLU A 172 14.55 8.95 11.37
CA GLU A 172 15.93 9.29 11.75
C GLU A 172 16.22 10.80 11.69
N LEU A 173 15.44 11.52 10.89
CA LEU A 173 15.57 12.97 10.65
C LEU A 173 14.52 13.81 11.40
N GLY A 174 13.75 13.19 12.31
CA GLY A 174 12.75 13.84 13.16
C GLY A 174 11.31 13.77 12.65
N ASP A 175 10.35 13.94 13.57
CA ASP A 175 8.92 13.71 13.32
C ASP A 175 8.34 14.62 12.24
N SER A 176 8.68 15.91 12.24
CA SER A 176 8.16 16.85 11.24
C SER A 176 8.62 16.48 9.82
N TYR A 177 9.88 16.03 9.68
CA TYR A 177 10.42 15.61 8.38
C TYR A 177 9.75 14.32 7.91
N ARG A 178 9.61 13.34 8.80
CA ARG A 178 8.87 12.10 8.51
C ARG A 178 7.44 12.37 8.09
N ASN A 179 6.70 13.15 8.87
CA ASN A 179 5.29 13.40 8.63
C ASN A 179 5.08 14.12 7.30
N TYR A 180 5.93 15.09 6.96
CA TYR A 180 5.93 15.72 5.63
C TYR A 180 6.09 14.67 4.52
N HIS A 181 7.11 13.81 4.62
CA HIS A 181 7.38 12.80 3.60
C HIS A 181 6.30 11.72 3.53
N ALA A 182 5.72 11.32 4.66
CA ALA A 182 4.62 10.37 4.70
C ALA A 182 3.34 10.91 4.06
N THR A 183 2.94 12.15 4.40
CA THR A 183 1.80 12.82 3.77
C THR A 183 2.05 13.01 2.27
N GLU A 184 3.19 13.56 1.86
CA GLU A 184 3.43 13.80 0.45
C GLU A 184 3.52 12.48 -0.36
N ALA A 185 3.99 11.39 0.25
CA ALA A 185 4.00 10.06 -0.38
C ALA A 185 2.59 9.51 -0.70
N MET A 186 1.55 10.02 -0.03
CA MET A 186 0.16 9.62 -0.24
C MET A 186 -0.65 10.64 -1.07
N TRP A 187 -0.31 11.93 -1.08
CA TRP A 187 -1.14 12.95 -1.78
C TRP A 187 -0.47 13.63 -2.98
N ARG A 188 0.86 13.60 -3.07
CA ARG A 188 1.58 14.48 -4.00
C ARG A 188 1.51 13.93 -5.42
N ARG A 189 1.14 14.80 -6.37
CA ARG A 189 1.04 14.47 -7.81
C ARG A 189 2.09 15.19 -8.67
N SER A 190 3.12 15.76 -8.03
CA SER A 190 4.00 16.72 -8.70
C SER A 190 4.86 16.07 -9.78
N ARG A 191 5.36 14.85 -9.55
CA ARG A 191 6.16 14.12 -10.53
C ARG A 191 5.33 13.74 -11.74
N HIS A 192 4.07 13.33 -11.53
CA HIS A 192 3.15 13.06 -12.63
C HIS A 192 2.80 14.33 -13.41
N ALA A 193 2.36 15.39 -12.70
CA ALA A 193 1.94 16.65 -13.31
C ALA A 193 3.07 17.30 -14.12
N ASN A 194 4.30 17.22 -13.61
CA ASN A 194 5.49 17.76 -14.27
C ASN A 194 6.15 16.77 -15.25
N GLN A 195 5.57 15.58 -15.47
CA GLN A 195 6.16 14.49 -16.28
C GLN A 195 7.64 14.22 -15.93
N THR A 196 7.96 14.24 -14.64
CA THR A 196 9.34 14.15 -14.15
C THR A 196 9.92 12.77 -14.43
N THR A 197 10.95 12.72 -15.27
CA THR A 197 11.68 11.51 -15.64
C THR A 197 12.98 11.32 -14.86
N ILE A 198 13.28 12.21 -13.90
CA ILE A 198 14.49 12.15 -13.07
C ILE A 198 14.49 10.83 -12.29
N PRO A 199 15.48 9.95 -12.47
CA PRO A 199 15.55 8.68 -11.73
C PRO A 199 15.68 8.90 -10.22
N VAL A 200 15.16 7.96 -9.43
CA VAL A 200 15.43 7.89 -7.99
C VAL A 200 16.62 6.96 -7.79
N ALA A 201 17.69 7.46 -7.17
CA ALA A 201 18.90 6.68 -6.96
C ALA A 201 18.64 5.50 -6.00
N GLY A 202 19.27 4.34 -6.27
CA GLY A 202 19.25 3.17 -5.40
C GLY A 202 18.01 2.28 -5.50
N ILE A 203 17.12 2.53 -6.48
CA ILE A 203 15.94 1.70 -6.77
C ILE A 203 15.78 1.57 -8.29
N ASP A 204 15.47 0.36 -8.78
CA ASP A 204 15.38 0.10 -10.22
C ASP A 204 14.03 0.53 -10.81
N ARG A 205 12.96 0.38 -10.02
CA ARG A 205 11.61 0.82 -10.41
C ARG A 205 10.77 1.15 -9.18
N ILE A 206 9.91 2.15 -9.33
CA ILE A 206 8.91 2.51 -8.33
C ILE A 206 7.53 2.33 -8.98
N PHE A 207 6.65 1.59 -8.32
CA PHE A 207 5.26 1.45 -8.68
C PHE A 207 4.42 2.39 -7.82
N VAL A 208 3.53 3.13 -8.47
CA VAL A 208 2.65 4.13 -7.86
C VAL A 208 1.24 4.01 -8.42
N GLY A 209 0.27 4.49 -7.66
CA GLY A 209 -1.14 4.65 -8.02
C GLY A 209 -1.55 6.11 -7.97
N HIS A 210 -2.69 6.40 -7.32
CA HIS A 210 -3.21 7.73 -6.92
C HIS A 210 -3.62 8.68 -8.07
N THR A 211 -2.90 8.63 -9.18
CA THR A 211 -3.15 9.45 -10.36
C THR A 211 -3.72 8.59 -11.46
N GLU A 212 -5.00 8.78 -11.75
CA GLU A 212 -5.71 8.13 -12.84
C GLU A 212 -5.05 8.46 -14.19
N SER A 213 -4.14 7.60 -14.64
CA SER A 213 -3.70 7.65 -16.02
C SER A 213 -4.84 7.14 -16.87
N ARG A 214 -5.43 8.00 -17.72
CA ARG A 214 -6.35 7.51 -18.76
C ARG A 214 -5.57 6.51 -19.60
N CYS A 215 -5.90 5.22 -19.51
CA CYS A 215 -5.60 4.30 -20.59
C CYS A 215 -6.23 4.91 -21.84
N ARG A 216 -5.40 5.42 -22.76
CA ARG A 216 -5.90 5.70 -24.09
C ARG A 216 -6.33 4.34 -24.67
N PRO A 217 -7.58 4.21 -25.15
CA PRO A 217 -8.05 2.97 -25.75
C PRO A 217 -7.20 2.57 -26.96
#